data_AF-F2UR93-F1
#
_entry.id   AF-F2UR93-F1
#
_cell.length_a   1.000
_cell.length_b   1.000
_cell.length_c   1.000
_cell.angle_alpha   90.00
_cell.angle_beta   90.00
_cell.angle_gamma   90.00
#
_symmetry.space_group_name_H-M   'P 1'
#
loop_
_entity.id
_entity.type
_entity.pdbx_description
1 polymer ?
#
loop_
_entity_poly.entity_id
_entity_poly.type
_entity_poly.pdbx_seq_one_letter_code
_entity_poly.pdbx_strand_id
1 'polypeptide(L)'
;MAAELTEEERELLLQKKVLADQEKEKRTNIATKFLKEKLAQEEKNARISLMKINAQWRQIMRDAKADEIRKELDILSQVFERVLDRKESVIQSCLRDLAEAEQQEQITTRSHIANIDKLIDFHHEVVEQLHRGFKEELEELRQEFMRERRLILDQHEREMTDIKDIVYALQMLYEDRSQVNENDFNSRRDEMRTKNLDARTTLKASLESRHKDVWDTFEQAMKQYESSTADKRAEFERLRDRDRNAADQIERNMKRLQKLQERISSFKQRLQQNAKGTLGTNSELRREKDAIRKQVHQLKLHMKRSNERDKRALVTIAAQGKECQTKLQNKLEKAKKVLSLAEVCSKMETEEEKVLPFYRSTITDEQVEQEMAAHQAEAGPSSADVRAIEGKLAPVREEEEVEEEMNETQGSGDAATQQQQQLQQEEEEEQEQEQETRQQEGAEAEPVQGEAQQKQQEATQGEGDAGQQSQAEQAAWEEQGELPGPTELHAVAYNLRNRRVNTYDALHHFWKRYNKVLLDRFAFEREVSQLEEENVELRTILKQYLDGISVNEEVLDANNTLLIVNNKTSAPLRGVPVGDARVRGARPNVVEAAEVSRTYTRMATK
;
A
#
# COMPACT_ATOMS: atom_id res chain seq x y z
N MET A 1 189.30 -31.61 -45.02
CA MET A 1 190.23 -32.75 -44.88
C MET A 1 189.42 -34.03 -44.95
N ALA A 2 189.85 -34.95 -45.80
CA ALA A 2 189.31 -36.30 -45.93
C ALA A 2 189.60 -37.15 -44.69
N ALA A 3 188.77 -38.15 -44.42
CA ALA A 3 189.17 -39.54 -44.18
C ALA A 3 187.93 -40.45 -44.19
N GLU A 4 188.06 -41.62 -44.82
CA GLU A 4 187.02 -42.62 -45.10
C GLU A 4 186.41 -43.23 -43.82
N LEU A 5 185.11 -43.55 -43.87
CA LEU A 5 184.36 -44.35 -42.88
C LEU A 5 183.38 -45.27 -43.66
N THR A 6 183.36 -46.56 -43.32
CA THR A 6 182.81 -47.69 -44.10
C THR A 6 181.28 -47.85 -44.06
N GLU A 7 180.75 -48.60 -45.04
CA GLU A 7 179.33 -48.75 -45.42
C GLU A 7 178.41 -49.38 -44.33
N GLU A 8 178.96 -50.18 -43.42
CA GLU A 8 178.21 -50.87 -42.36
C GLU A 8 177.64 -49.93 -41.27
N GLU A 9 178.21 -48.74 -41.09
CA GLU A 9 177.75 -47.79 -40.06
C GLU A 9 176.52 -46.97 -40.52
N ARG A 10 176.27 -46.87 -41.84
CA ARG A 10 175.10 -46.16 -42.40
C ARG A 10 173.83 -46.99 -42.32
N GLU A 11 173.90 -48.29 -42.55
CA GLU A 11 172.73 -49.18 -42.48
C GLU A 11 172.19 -49.30 -41.04
N LEU A 12 173.08 -49.31 -40.05
CA LEU A 12 172.71 -49.38 -38.63
C LEU A 12 172.07 -48.08 -38.12
N LEU A 13 172.48 -46.93 -38.66
CA LEU A 13 171.82 -45.64 -38.42
C LEU A 13 170.42 -45.57 -39.06
N LEU A 14 170.23 -46.17 -40.23
CA LEU A 14 168.94 -46.21 -40.92
C LEU A 14 167.95 -47.11 -40.17
N GLN A 15 168.40 -48.29 -39.73
CA GLN A 15 167.60 -49.19 -38.89
C GLN A 15 167.21 -48.55 -37.55
N LYS A 16 168.14 -47.84 -36.90
CA LYS A 16 167.85 -47.07 -35.68
C LYS A 16 166.82 -45.96 -35.92
N LYS A 17 166.84 -45.28 -37.08
CA LYS A 17 165.83 -44.26 -37.44
C LYS A 17 164.45 -44.86 -37.68
N VAL A 18 164.34 -45.95 -38.45
CA VAL A 18 163.05 -46.59 -38.74
C VAL A 18 162.41 -47.13 -37.47
N LEU A 19 163.19 -47.74 -36.57
CA LEU A 19 162.69 -48.19 -35.27
C LEU A 19 162.26 -47.01 -34.39
N ALA A 20 163.01 -45.91 -34.39
CA ALA A 20 162.65 -44.69 -33.66
C ALA A 20 161.37 -44.02 -34.21
N ASP A 21 161.16 -44.05 -35.53
CA ASP A 21 159.97 -43.50 -36.18
C ASP A 21 158.74 -44.40 -35.95
N GLN A 22 158.91 -45.73 -35.97
CA GLN A 22 157.85 -46.68 -35.57
C GLN A 22 157.51 -46.56 -34.09
N GLU A 23 158.48 -46.29 -33.21
CA GLU A 23 158.22 -45.98 -31.80
C GLU A 23 157.49 -44.65 -31.64
N LYS A 24 157.86 -43.61 -32.38
CA LYS A 24 157.13 -42.33 -32.39
C LYS A 24 155.70 -42.50 -32.88
N GLU A 25 155.48 -43.25 -33.95
CA GLU A 25 154.16 -43.49 -34.52
C GLU A 25 153.28 -44.34 -33.60
N LYS A 26 153.86 -45.32 -32.90
CA LYS A 26 153.17 -46.04 -31.81
C LYS A 26 152.82 -45.08 -30.68
N ARG A 27 153.72 -44.18 -30.27
CA ARG A 27 153.45 -43.16 -29.24
C ARG A 27 152.34 -42.18 -29.67
N THR A 28 152.33 -41.71 -30.92
CA THR A 28 151.28 -40.82 -31.43
C THR A 28 149.94 -41.54 -31.61
N ASN A 29 149.94 -42.81 -32.05
CA ASN A 29 148.73 -43.62 -32.17
C ASN A 29 148.14 -43.98 -30.79
N ILE A 30 148.98 -44.26 -29.80
CA ILE A 30 148.55 -44.45 -28.41
C ILE A 30 147.98 -43.13 -27.86
N ALA A 31 148.64 -41.99 -28.10
CA ALA A 31 148.17 -40.67 -27.65
C ALA A 31 146.85 -40.25 -28.31
N THR A 32 146.67 -40.47 -29.62
CA THR A 32 145.43 -40.14 -30.34
C THR A 32 144.28 -41.08 -29.98
N LYS A 33 144.54 -42.37 -29.76
CA LYS A 33 143.54 -43.30 -29.19
C LYS A 33 143.12 -42.87 -27.79
N PHE A 34 144.08 -42.51 -26.94
CA PHE A 34 143.83 -41.99 -25.60
C PHE A 34 142.99 -40.70 -25.64
N LEU A 35 143.29 -39.77 -26.56
CA LEU A 35 142.51 -38.54 -26.75
C LEU A 35 141.10 -38.80 -27.27
N LYS A 36 140.91 -39.75 -28.19
CA LYS A 36 139.58 -40.15 -28.68
C LYS A 36 138.75 -40.83 -27.60
N GLU A 37 139.34 -41.71 -26.80
CA GLU A 37 138.67 -42.31 -25.63
C GLU A 37 138.34 -41.26 -24.57
N LYS A 38 139.24 -40.29 -24.33
CA LYS A 38 138.97 -39.15 -23.46
C LYS A 38 137.84 -38.28 -23.99
N LEU A 39 137.81 -37.97 -25.28
CA LEU A 39 136.73 -37.21 -25.90
C LEU A 39 135.40 -37.97 -25.82
N ALA A 40 135.37 -39.27 -26.15
CA ALA A 40 134.18 -40.10 -26.04
C ALA A 40 133.69 -40.22 -24.57
N GLN A 41 134.62 -40.28 -23.62
CA GLN A 41 134.30 -40.27 -22.20
C GLN A 41 133.75 -38.91 -21.76
N GLU A 42 134.31 -37.78 -22.24
CA GLU A 42 133.78 -36.44 -22.01
C GLU A 42 132.41 -36.24 -22.64
N GLU A 43 132.17 -36.72 -23.86
CA GLU A 43 130.85 -36.67 -24.51
C GLU A 43 129.82 -37.51 -23.75
N LYS A 44 130.21 -38.70 -23.28
CA LYS A 44 129.36 -39.54 -22.42
C LYS A 44 129.09 -38.86 -21.08
N ASN A 45 130.11 -38.26 -20.47
CA ASN A 45 129.98 -37.48 -19.24
C ASN A 45 129.09 -36.25 -19.45
N ALA A 46 129.18 -35.56 -20.58
CA ALA A 46 128.36 -34.42 -20.94
C ALA A 46 126.90 -34.82 -21.16
N ARG A 47 126.63 -35.94 -21.84
CA ARG A 47 125.26 -36.49 -21.99
C ARG A 47 124.65 -36.86 -20.64
N ILE A 48 125.41 -37.56 -19.79
CA ILE A 48 124.96 -37.93 -18.44
C ILE A 48 124.75 -36.67 -17.59
N SER A 49 125.65 -35.69 -17.67
CA SER A 49 125.53 -34.40 -16.97
C SER A 49 124.31 -33.62 -17.44
N LEU A 50 124.04 -33.59 -18.75
CA LEU A 50 122.85 -32.95 -19.32
C LEU A 50 121.56 -33.65 -18.88
N MET A 51 121.53 -34.98 -18.84
CA MET A 51 120.39 -35.73 -18.31
C MET A 51 120.15 -35.45 -16.82
N LYS A 52 121.23 -35.37 -16.02
CA LYS A 52 121.16 -35.00 -14.59
C LYS A 52 120.65 -33.57 -14.41
N ILE A 53 121.19 -32.62 -15.17
CA ILE A 53 120.76 -31.21 -15.16
C ILE A 53 119.29 -31.10 -15.59
N ASN A 54 118.88 -31.78 -16.65
CA ASN A 54 117.47 -31.79 -17.10
C ASN A 54 116.54 -32.44 -16.08
N ALA A 55 116.97 -33.51 -15.39
CA ALA A 55 116.20 -34.12 -14.32
C ALA A 55 116.05 -33.16 -13.13
N GLN A 56 117.13 -32.47 -12.75
CA GLN A 56 117.12 -31.43 -11.72
C GLN A 56 116.22 -30.26 -12.11
N TRP A 57 116.31 -29.76 -13.34
CA TRP A 57 115.42 -28.69 -13.83
C TRP A 57 113.96 -29.11 -13.88
N ARG A 58 113.63 -30.32 -14.31
CA ARG A 58 112.25 -30.83 -14.24
C ARG A 58 111.76 -30.92 -12.81
N GLN A 59 112.62 -31.32 -11.88
CA GLN A 59 112.28 -31.36 -10.46
C GLN A 59 111.99 -29.95 -9.93
N ILE A 60 112.91 -29.01 -10.15
CA ILE A 60 112.75 -27.60 -9.76
C ILE A 60 111.49 -26.99 -10.37
N MET A 61 111.22 -27.21 -11.65
CA MET A 61 110.02 -26.69 -12.33
C MET A 61 108.73 -27.33 -11.81
N ARG A 62 108.74 -28.63 -11.48
CA ARG A 62 107.58 -29.30 -10.86
C ARG A 62 107.33 -28.79 -9.46
N ASP A 63 108.37 -28.60 -8.66
CA ASP A 63 108.26 -28.07 -7.31
C ASP A 63 107.75 -26.62 -7.34
N ALA A 64 108.29 -25.78 -8.23
CA ALA A 64 107.81 -24.43 -8.45
C ALA A 64 106.34 -24.38 -8.92
N LYS A 65 105.94 -25.25 -9.86
CA LYS A 65 104.54 -25.31 -10.33
C LYS A 65 103.60 -25.86 -9.26
N ALA A 66 104.04 -26.83 -8.45
CA ALA A 66 103.28 -27.33 -7.32
C ALA A 66 103.06 -26.24 -6.27
N ASP A 67 104.06 -25.41 -6.00
CA ASP A 67 103.92 -24.25 -5.11
C ASP A 67 102.99 -23.17 -5.67
N GLU A 68 103.04 -22.91 -6.97
CA GLU A 68 102.11 -21.99 -7.64
C GLU A 68 100.66 -22.49 -7.53
N ILE A 69 100.41 -23.76 -7.85
CA ILE A 69 99.07 -24.37 -7.76
C ILE A 69 98.56 -24.39 -6.31
N ARG A 70 99.43 -24.68 -5.33
CA ARG A 70 99.06 -24.60 -3.90
C ARG A 70 98.62 -23.20 -3.52
N LYS A 71 99.35 -22.17 -3.94
CA LYS A 71 98.97 -20.77 -3.69
C LYS A 71 97.66 -20.40 -4.39
N GLU A 72 97.45 -20.83 -5.63
CA GLU A 72 96.19 -20.62 -6.34
C GLU A 72 95.00 -21.32 -5.64
N LEU A 73 95.20 -22.54 -5.16
CA LEU A 73 94.20 -23.29 -4.38
C LEU A 73 93.87 -22.57 -3.07
N ASP A 74 94.88 -22.05 -2.36
CA ASP A 74 94.68 -21.28 -1.13
C ASP A 74 93.90 -19.99 -1.40
N ILE A 75 94.25 -19.25 -2.46
CA ILE A 75 93.54 -18.04 -2.87
C ILE A 75 92.09 -18.40 -3.22
N LEU A 76 91.87 -19.46 -3.99
CA LEU A 76 90.54 -19.88 -4.40
C LEU A 76 89.69 -20.33 -3.20
N SER A 77 90.28 -21.08 -2.26
CA SER A 77 89.64 -21.45 -0.99
C SER A 77 89.20 -20.23 -0.19
N GLN A 78 90.08 -19.23 -0.03
CA GLN A 78 89.74 -17.97 0.64
C GLN A 78 88.64 -17.19 -0.08
N VAL A 79 88.62 -17.20 -1.41
CA VAL A 79 87.55 -16.59 -2.20
C VAL A 79 86.23 -17.32 -1.98
N PHE A 80 86.23 -18.66 -1.97
CA PHE A 80 85.04 -19.45 -1.70
C PHE A 80 84.49 -19.21 -0.29
N GLU A 81 85.33 -19.22 0.74
CA GLU A 81 84.91 -18.92 2.12
C GLU A 81 84.25 -17.53 2.21
N ARG A 82 84.85 -16.50 1.59
CA ARG A 82 84.24 -15.16 1.55
C ARG A 82 82.90 -15.13 0.82
N VAL A 83 82.74 -15.92 -0.23
CA VAL A 83 81.47 -16.02 -0.95
C VAL A 83 80.44 -16.75 -0.11
N LEU A 84 80.83 -17.83 0.57
CA LEU A 84 79.98 -18.57 1.50
C LEU A 84 79.52 -17.67 2.65
N ASP A 85 80.42 -16.95 3.31
CA ASP A 85 80.08 -16.00 4.39
C ASP A 85 79.07 -14.94 3.93
N ARG A 86 79.25 -14.40 2.72
CA ARG A 86 78.32 -13.42 2.15
C ARG A 86 76.95 -14.05 1.87
N LYS A 87 76.93 -15.25 1.30
CA LYS A 87 75.67 -15.96 1.02
C LYS A 87 74.97 -16.36 2.30
N GLU A 88 75.69 -16.84 3.29
CA GLU A 88 75.19 -17.16 4.63
C GLU A 88 74.61 -15.92 5.32
N SER A 89 75.31 -14.79 5.26
CA SER A 89 74.79 -13.51 5.78
C SER A 89 73.49 -13.08 5.09
N VAL A 90 73.36 -13.29 3.78
CA VAL A 90 72.13 -13.00 3.03
C VAL A 90 71.01 -13.96 3.43
N ILE A 91 71.29 -15.26 3.53
CA ILE A 91 70.33 -16.28 3.98
C ILE A 91 69.82 -15.92 5.38
N GLN A 92 70.71 -15.62 6.31
CA GLN A 92 70.34 -15.23 7.68
C GLN A 92 69.52 -13.94 7.70
N SER A 93 69.78 -12.99 6.81
CA SER A 93 68.92 -11.81 6.67
C SER A 93 67.53 -12.20 6.17
N CYS A 94 67.44 -12.98 5.09
CA CYS A 94 66.15 -13.42 4.56
C CYS A 94 65.35 -14.25 5.57
N LEU A 95 66.02 -15.06 6.41
CA LEU A 95 65.37 -15.82 7.47
C LEU A 95 64.80 -14.91 8.56
N ARG A 96 65.50 -13.83 8.93
CA ARG A 96 64.98 -12.82 9.86
C ARG A 96 63.79 -12.07 9.25
N ASP A 97 63.92 -11.62 8.00
CA ASP A 97 62.86 -10.90 7.29
C ASP A 97 61.60 -11.78 7.17
N LEU A 98 61.77 -13.08 6.92
CA LEU A 98 60.66 -14.04 6.87
C LEU A 98 59.98 -14.21 8.24
N ALA A 99 60.76 -14.35 9.32
CA ALA A 99 60.22 -14.47 10.67
C ALA A 99 59.50 -13.19 11.12
N GLU A 100 60.02 -12.01 10.78
CA GLU A 100 59.38 -10.73 11.04
C GLU A 100 58.08 -10.58 10.25
N ALA A 101 58.06 -10.99 8.97
CA ALA A 101 56.85 -10.99 8.15
C ALA A 101 55.77 -11.93 8.72
N GLU A 102 56.14 -13.14 9.14
CA GLU A 102 55.21 -14.10 9.75
C GLU A 102 54.64 -13.58 11.08
N GLN A 103 55.48 -12.97 11.93
CA GLN A 103 55.02 -12.34 13.17
C GLN A 103 54.05 -11.18 12.88
N GLN A 104 54.35 -10.37 11.86
CA GLN A 104 53.50 -9.26 11.48
C GLN A 104 52.14 -9.73 10.93
N GLU A 105 52.12 -10.81 10.15
CA GLU A 105 50.89 -11.46 9.69
C GLU A 105 50.05 -11.96 10.88
N GLN A 106 50.67 -12.69 11.82
CA GLN A 106 49.96 -13.19 13.01
C GLN A 106 49.34 -12.08 13.85
N ILE A 107 50.06 -10.97 14.06
CA ILE A 107 49.55 -9.81 14.79
C ILE A 107 48.38 -9.16 14.04
N THR A 108 48.51 -9.01 12.72
CA THR A 108 47.47 -8.41 11.87
C THR A 108 46.20 -9.26 11.89
N THR A 109 46.33 -10.57 11.74
CA THR A 109 45.20 -11.51 11.78
C THR A 109 44.53 -11.51 13.15
N ARG A 110 45.29 -11.51 14.25
CA ARG A 110 44.72 -11.40 15.61
C ARG A 110 43.97 -10.09 15.80
N SER A 111 44.54 -8.97 15.34
CA SER A 111 43.87 -7.66 15.43
C SER A 111 42.60 -7.61 14.58
N HIS A 112 42.62 -8.20 13.38
CA HIS A 112 41.47 -8.24 12.49
C HIS A 112 40.33 -9.08 13.09
N ILE A 113 40.63 -10.27 13.62
CA ILE A 113 39.66 -11.12 14.31
C ILE A 113 39.04 -10.37 15.50
N ALA A 114 39.87 -9.73 16.34
CA ALA A 114 39.36 -8.95 17.48
C ALA A 114 38.48 -7.76 17.07
N ASN A 115 38.71 -7.17 15.89
CA ASN A 115 37.85 -6.12 15.34
C ASN A 115 36.53 -6.68 14.81
N ILE A 116 36.56 -7.85 14.16
CA ILE A 116 35.35 -8.57 13.75
C ILE A 116 34.51 -8.95 14.97
N ASP A 117 35.13 -9.46 16.04
CA ASP A 117 34.40 -9.81 17.27
C ASP A 117 33.67 -8.60 17.86
N LYS A 118 34.34 -7.43 17.93
CA LYS A 118 33.69 -6.19 18.35
C LYS A 118 32.53 -5.77 17.45
N LEU A 119 32.67 -5.96 16.14
CA LEU A 119 31.62 -5.65 15.18
C LEU A 119 30.42 -6.60 15.37
N ILE A 120 30.67 -7.88 15.62
CA ILE A 120 29.64 -8.87 15.95
C ILE A 120 28.92 -8.49 17.24
N ASP A 121 29.65 -8.12 18.29
CA ASP A 121 29.06 -7.68 19.56
C ASP A 121 28.17 -6.43 19.38
N PHE A 122 28.64 -5.47 18.58
CA PHE A 122 27.84 -4.29 18.23
C PHE A 122 26.56 -4.67 17.46
N HIS A 123 26.65 -5.55 16.46
CA HIS A 123 25.47 -6.01 15.74
C HIS A 123 24.49 -6.79 16.63
N HIS A 124 24.98 -7.60 17.56
CA HIS A 124 24.12 -8.26 18.54
C HIS A 124 23.38 -7.23 19.40
N GLU A 125 24.06 -6.20 19.88
CA GLU A 125 23.42 -5.13 20.66
C GLU A 125 22.35 -4.40 19.86
N VAL A 126 22.64 -4.04 18.60
CA VAL A 126 21.67 -3.38 17.72
C VAL A 126 20.45 -4.26 17.47
N VAL A 127 20.65 -5.56 17.22
CA VAL A 127 19.53 -6.51 17.03
C VAL A 127 18.72 -6.68 18.31
N GLU A 128 19.35 -6.74 19.49
CA GLU A 128 18.63 -6.80 20.75
C GLU A 128 17.83 -5.53 21.04
N GLN A 129 18.38 -4.35 20.75
CA GLN A 129 17.67 -3.08 20.89
C GLN A 129 16.47 -3.02 19.94
N LEU A 130 16.65 -3.41 18.68
CA LEU A 130 15.59 -3.45 17.68
C LEU A 130 14.48 -4.44 18.07
N HIS A 131 14.84 -5.65 18.50
CA HIS A 131 13.88 -6.66 18.96
C HIS A 131 13.12 -6.22 20.21
N ARG A 132 13.78 -5.48 21.10
CA ARG A 132 13.15 -4.90 22.29
C ARG A 132 12.16 -3.80 21.89
N GLY A 133 12.56 -2.88 21.03
CA GLY A 133 11.69 -1.82 20.50
C GLY A 133 10.44 -2.40 19.82
N PHE A 134 10.61 -3.38 18.93
CA PHE A 134 9.47 -4.04 18.29
C PHE A 134 8.54 -4.74 19.27
N LYS A 135 9.06 -5.35 20.34
CA LYS A 135 8.22 -5.97 21.37
C LYS A 135 7.45 -4.95 22.20
N GLU A 136 8.09 -3.83 22.51
CA GLU A 136 7.45 -2.73 23.24
C GLU A 136 6.32 -2.12 22.40
N GLU A 137 6.58 -1.80 21.12
CA GLU A 137 5.58 -1.31 20.17
C GLU A 137 4.42 -2.30 19.98
N LEU A 138 4.72 -3.60 19.86
CA LEU A 138 3.69 -4.63 19.74
C LEU A 138 2.79 -4.69 20.98
N GLU A 139 3.38 -4.59 22.18
CA GLU A 139 2.62 -4.64 23.42
C GLU A 139 1.82 -3.35 23.65
N GLU A 140 2.35 -2.19 23.28
CA GLU A 140 1.63 -0.92 23.28
C GLU A 140 0.41 -0.99 22.34
N LEU A 141 0.61 -1.39 21.09
CA LEU A 141 -0.47 -1.55 20.11
C LEU A 141 -1.52 -2.55 20.60
N ARG A 142 -1.09 -3.68 21.19
CA ARG A 142 -2.00 -4.66 21.79
C ARG A 142 -2.82 -4.05 22.92
N GLN A 143 -2.22 -3.22 23.77
CA GLN A 143 -2.94 -2.54 24.84
C GLN A 143 -3.92 -1.51 24.30
N GLU A 144 -3.57 -0.78 23.25
CA GLU A 144 -4.48 0.15 22.55
C GLU A 144 -5.70 -0.57 21.99
N PHE A 145 -5.49 -1.65 21.22
CA PHE A 145 -6.59 -2.47 20.71
C PHE A 145 -7.48 -3.03 21.83
N MET A 146 -6.89 -3.47 22.94
CA MET A 146 -7.66 -3.99 24.07
C MET A 146 -8.44 -2.88 24.80
N ARG A 147 -7.89 -1.67 24.87
CA ARG A 147 -8.58 -0.48 25.41
C ARG A 147 -9.75 -0.07 24.51
N GLU A 148 -9.53 0.05 23.21
CA GLU A 148 -10.57 0.38 22.24
C GLU A 148 -11.69 -0.67 22.24
N ARG A 149 -11.33 -1.95 22.19
CA ARG A 149 -12.29 -3.06 22.29
C ARG A 149 -13.13 -2.98 23.57
N ARG A 150 -12.51 -2.66 24.70
CA ARG A 150 -13.25 -2.51 25.97
C ARG A 150 -14.22 -1.34 25.90
N LEU A 151 -13.78 -0.20 25.38
CA LEU A 151 -14.63 0.99 25.24
C LEU A 151 -15.84 0.73 24.35
N ILE A 152 -15.65 0.04 23.21
CA ILE A 152 -16.73 -0.35 22.30
C ILE A 152 -17.73 -1.29 23.00
N LEU A 153 -17.23 -2.30 23.72
CA LEU A 153 -18.10 -3.24 24.44
C LEU A 153 -18.89 -2.56 25.57
N ASP A 154 -18.23 -1.70 26.36
CA ASP A 154 -18.88 -0.95 27.44
C ASP A 154 -19.94 0.02 26.88
N GLN A 155 -19.65 0.68 25.75
CA GLN A 155 -20.62 1.56 25.09
C GLN A 155 -21.82 0.76 24.58
N HIS A 156 -21.57 -0.36 23.90
CA HIS A 156 -22.63 -1.23 23.42
C HIS A 156 -23.50 -1.78 24.57
N GLU A 157 -22.89 -2.14 25.71
CA GLU A 157 -23.63 -2.58 26.89
C GLU A 157 -24.53 -1.48 27.47
N ARG A 158 -24.05 -0.22 27.50
CA ARG A 158 -24.86 0.94 27.92
C ARG A 158 -26.03 1.17 26.98
N GLU A 159 -25.77 1.23 25.67
CA GLU A 159 -26.81 1.41 24.65
C GLU A 159 -27.86 0.29 24.71
N MET A 160 -27.42 -0.95 24.89
CA MET A 160 -28.34 -2.10 25.08
C MET A 160 -29.17 -2.00 26.36
N THR A 161 -28.63 -1.40 27.42
CA THR A 161 -29.36 -1.17 28.67
C THR A 161 -30.38 -0.05 28.49
N ASP A 162 -29.99 1.06 27.86
CA ASP A 162 -30.87 2.19 27.56
C ASP A 162 -32.06 1.75 26.68
N ILE A 163 -31.80 0.93 25.65
CA ILE A 163 -32.86 0.37 24.80
C ILE A 163 -33.80 -0.51 25.62
N LYS A 164 -33.29 -1.36 26.51
CA LYS A 164 -34.14 -2.18 27.39
C LYS A 164 -35.00 -1.32 28.30
N ASP A 165 -34.46 -0.25 28.85
CA ASP A 165 -35.20 0.68 29.71
C ASP A 165 -36.30 1.42 28.93
N ILE A 166 -36.01 1.86 27.70
CA ILE A 166 -37.01 2.46 26.80
C ILE A 166 -38.12 1.46 26.47
N VAL A 167 -37.76 0.21 26.13
CA VAL A 167 -38.74 -0.85 25.83
C VAL A 167 -39.61 -1.13 27.05
N TYR A 168 -39.03 -1.21 28.24
CA TYR A 168 -39.78 -1.40 29.48
C TYR A 168 -40.73 -0.23 29.76
N ALA A 169 -40.25 1.01 29.62
CA ALA A 169 -41.08 2.21 29.79
C ALA A 169 -42.23 2.25 28.77
N LEU A 170 -41.96 1.93 27.50
CA LEU A 170 -43.00 1.82 26.47
C LEU A 170 -44.03 0.75 26.80
N GLN A 171 -43.60 -0.42 27.26
CA GLN A 171 -44.48 -1.51 27.64
C GLN A 171 -45.42 -1.08 28.79
N MET A 172 -44.90 -0.40 29.80
CA MET A 172 -45.72 0.16 30.89
C MET A 172 -46.72 1.20 30.39
N LEU A 173 -46.32 2.11 29.50
CA LEU A 173 -47.23 3.10 28.91
C LEU A 173 -48.34 2.45 28.07
N TYR A 174 -48.03 1.40 27.31
CA TYR A 174 -49.03 0.65 26.55
C TYR A 174 -49.99 -0.09 27.48
N GLU A 175 -49.48 -0.67 28.57
CA GLU A 175 -50.31 -1.35 29.56
C GLU A 175 -51.24 -0.39 30.29
N ASP A 176 -50.72 0.76 30.76
CA ASP A 176 -51.52 1.84 31.35
C ASP A 176 -52.59 2.35 30.38
N ARG A 177 -52.21 2.60 29.12
CA ARG A 177 -53.17 3.05 28.09
C ARG A 177 -54.25 2.00 27.81
N SER A 178 -53.87 0.73 27.78
CA SER A 178 -54.80 -0.38 27.63
C SER A 178 -55.80 -0.42 28.80
N GLN A 179 -55.31 -0.27 30.04
CA GLN A 179 -56.16 -0.21 31.23
C GLN A 179 -57.10 1.00 31.22
N VAL A 180 -56.64 2.18 30.82
CA VAL A 180 -57.48 3.37 30.69
C VAL A 180 -58.57 3.14 29.65
N ASN A 181 -58.23 2.61 28.48
CA ASN A 181 -59.21 2.31 27.43
C ASN A 181 -60.26 1.29 27.91
N GLU A 182 -59.84 0.24 28.63
CA GLU A 182 -60.73 -0.77 29.20
C GLU A 182 -61.65 -0.17 30.28
N ASN A 183 -61.12 0.70 31.13
CA ASN A 183 -61.90 1.40 32.15
C ASN A 183 -62.92 2.37 31.52
N ASP A 184 -62.52 3.14 30.50
CA ASP A 184 -63.41 4.03 29.75
C ASP A 184 -64.52 3.25 29.05
N PHE A 185 -64.18 2.11 28.43
CA PHE A 185 -65.16 1.23 27.81
C PHE A 185 -66.16 0.69 28.84
N ASN A 186 -65.67 0.20 29.98
CA ASN A 186 -66.52 -0.30 31.07
C ASN A 186 -67.41 0.83 31.65
N SER A 187 -66.88 2.04 31.82
CA SER A 187 -67.66 3.20 32.26
C SER A 187 -68.77 3.55 31.27
N ARG A 188 -68.46 3.67 29.98
CA ARG A 188 -69.45 3.94 28.93
C ARG A 188 -70.52 2.86 28.86
N ARG A 189 -70.12 1.59 29.02
CA ARG A 189 -71.04 0.45 29.08
C ARG A 189 -72.00 0.58 30.26
N ASP A 190 -71.49 0.91 31.45
CA ASP A 190 -72.28 1.00 32.67
C ASP A 190 -73.18 2.25 32.68
N GLU A 191 -72.71 3.37 32.12
CA GLU A 191 -73.53 4.56 31.85
C GLU A 191 -74.68 4.24 30.90
N MET A 192 -74.41 3.56 29.80
CA MET A 192 -75.45 3.13 28.85
C MET A 192 -76.45 2.18 29.51
N ARG A 193 -75.98 1.27 30.38
CA ARG A 193 -76.85 0.39 31.16
C ARG A 193 -77.74 1.18 32.12
N THR A 194 -77.19 2.20 32.78
CA THR A 194 -77.92 3.07 33.70
C THR A 194 -78.97 3.92 32.95
N LYS A 195 -78.60 4.57 31.85
CA LYS A 195 -79.53 5.33 30.99
C LYS A 195 -80.67 4.45 30.48
N ASN A 196 -80.38 3.22 30.05
CA ASN A 196 -81.42 2.28 29.64
C ASN A 196 -82.34 1.87 30.80
N LEU A 197 -81.79 1.68 32.00
CA LEU A 197 -82.57 1.39 33.19
C LEU A 197 -83.50 2.57 33.53
N ASP A 198 -82.99 3.80 33.49
CA ASP A 198 -83.75 5.03 33.75
C ASP A 198 -84.83 5.30 32.70
N ALA A 199 -84.53 5.04 31.41
CA ALA A 199 -85.54 5.11 30.35
C ALA A 199 -86.66 4.08 30.59
N ARG A 200 -86.31 2.86 31.02
CA ARG A 200 -87.27 1.82 31.36
C ARG A 200 -88.12 2.18 32.58
N THR A 201 -87.54 2.76 33.63
CA THR A 201 -88.30 3.19 34.82
C THR A 201 -89.21 4.38 34.49
N THR A 202 -88.73 5.34 33.70
CA THR A 202 -89.52 6.49 33.24
C THR A 202 -90.70 6.06 32.37
N LEU A 203 -90.47 5.17 31.40
CA LEU A 203 -91.53 4.62 30.56
C LEU A 203 -92.55 3.82 31.39
N LYS A 204 -92.07 3.04 32.37
CA LYS A 204 -92.95 2.32 33.29
C LYS A 204 -93.85 3.29 34.06
N ALA A 205 -93.28 4.35 34.65
CA ALA A 205 -94.03 5.35 35.39
C ALA A 205 -95.06 6.09 34.51
N SER A 206 -94.71 6.45 33.27
CA SER A 206 -95.64 7.11 32.35
C SER A 206 -96.79 6.20 31.92
N LEU A 207 -96.53 4.91 31.72
CA LEU A 207 -97.57 3.91 31.44
C LEU A 207 -98.49 3.68 32.65
N GLU A 208 -97.93 3.60 33.87
CA GLU A 208 -98.71 3.48 35.10
C GLU A 208 -99.59 4.73 35.34
N SER A 209 -99.08 5.93 35.07
CA SER A 209 -99.85 7.17 35.12
C SER A 209 -100.99 7.16 34.09
N ARG A 210 -100.70 6.85 32.82
CA ARG A 210 -101.74 6.79 31.78
C ARG A 210 -102.79 5.72 32.06
N HIS A 211 -102.38 4.59 32.62
CA HIS A 211 -103.31 3.56 33.08
C HIS A 211 -104.25 4.10 34.16
N LYS A 212 -103.72 4.88 35.12
CA LYS A 212 -104.53 5.54 36.14
C LYS A 212 -105.49 6.58 35.55
N ASP A 213 -105.04 7.41 34.61
CA ASP A 213 -105.89 8.42 33.96
C ASP A 213 -107.05 7.75 33.19
N VAL A 214 -106.77 6.66 32.48
CA VAL A 214 -107.79 5.86 31.78
C VAL A 214 -108.77 5.22 32.78
N TRP A 215 -108.27 4.74 33.92
CA TRP A 215 -109.13 4.19 34.97
C TRP A 215 -110.06 5.26 35.58
N ASP A 216 -109.54 6.44 35.89
CA ASP A 216 -110.32 7.53 36.48
C ASP A 216 -111.36 8.06 35.50
N THR A 217 -111.01 8.18 34.20
CA THR A 217 -111.97 8.55 33.15
C THR A 217 -113.03 7.48 32.93
N PHE A 218 -112.67 6.19 32.98
CA PHE A 218 -113.63 5.08 32.94
C PHE A 218 -114.59 5.11 34.14
N GLU A 219 -114.08 5.35 35.36
CA GLU A 219 -114.90 5.44 36.57
C GLU A 219 -115.83 6.65 36.56
N GLN A 220 -115.34 7.80 36.07
CA GLN A 220 -116.18 8.98 35.86
C GLN A 220 -117.26 8.75 34.79
N ALA A 221 -116.91 8.11 33.68
CA ALA A 221 -117.87 7.75 32.63
C ALA A 221 -118.91 6.74 33.14
N MET A 222 -118.52 5.75 33.95
CA MET A 222 -119.44 4.83 34.62
C MET A 222 -120.42 5.57 35.54
N LYS A 223 -119.94 6.47 36.40
CA LYS A 223 -120.80 7.28 37.29
C LYS A 223 -121.75 8.19 36.51
N GLN A 224 -121.26 8.83 35.45
CA GLN A 224 -122.09 9.65 34.55
C GLN A 224 -123.12 8.79 33.80
N TYR A 225 -122.74 7.60 33.35
CA TYR A 225 -123.63 6.65 32.69
C TYR A 225 -124.72 6.17 33.65
N GLU A 226 -124.40 5.76 34.87
CA GLU A 226 -125.41 5.38 35.87
C GLU A 226 -126.41 6.50 36.16
N SER A 227 -125.94 7.76 36.24
CA SER A 227 -126.84 8.91 36.45
C SER A 227 -127.68 9.30 35.21
N SER A 228 -127.16 9.09 34.00
CA SER A 228 -127.81 9.52 32.73
C SER A 228 -128.72 8.44 32.16
N THR A 229 -128.50 7.17 32.51
CA THR A 229 -129.23 6.02 31.93
C THR A 229 -130.43 5.58 32.78
N ALA A 230 -130.65 6.18 33.95
CA ALA A 230 -131.88 6.00 34.72
C ALA A 230 -133.11 6.53 33.96
N ASP A 231 -133.00 7.71 33.36
CA ASP A 231 -134.11 8.34 32.62
C ASP A 231 -134.16 7.92 31.13
N LYS A 232 -133.02 7.59 30.53
CA LYS A 232 -132.93 7.20 29.10
C LYS A 232 -133.24 5.71 28.82
N ARG A 233 -133.24 4.83 29.84
CA ARG A 233 -133.73 3.43 29.69
C ARG A 233 -135.20 3.36 29.29
N ALA A 234 -136.01 4.35 29.71
CA ALA A 234 -137.44 4.43 29.36
C ALA A 234 -137.68 4.90 27.92
N GLU A 235 -136.76 5.68 27.34
CA GLU A 235 -136.89 6.25 26.00
C GLU A 235 -136.25 5.36 24.92
N PHE A 236 -135.27 4.52 25.31
CA PHE A 236 -134.56 3.58 24.43
C PHE A 236 -135.44 2.45 23.88
N GLU A 237 -136.45 1.97 24.63
CA GLU A 237 -137.42 0.97 24.12
C GLU A 237 -138.23 1.52 22.92
N ARG A 238 -138.45 2.85 22.84
CA ARG A 238 -139.22 3.47 21.74
C ARG A 238 -138.41 3.76 20.48
N LEU A 239 -137.09 3.98 20.60
CA LEU A 239 -136.22 4.22 19.45
C LEU A 239 -135.68 2.93 18.80
N ARG A 240 -135.64 1.80 19.53
CA ARG A 240 -135.13 0.51 19.04
C ARG A 240 -135.90 -0.03 17.82
N ASP A 241 -137.20 0.30 17.71
CA ASP A 241 -138.04 -0.16 16.60
C ASP A 241 -137.88 0.68 15.32
N ARG A 242 -137.30 1.89 15.38
CA ARG A 242 -136.97 2.70 14.20
C ARG A 242 -135.58 2.40 13.65
N ASP A 243 -134.62 2.07 14.51
CA ASP A 243 -133.24 1.76 14.09
C ASP A 243 -133.11 0.46 13.30
N ARG A 244 -133.99 -0.53 13.52
CA ARG A 244 -134.03 -1.77 12.73
C ARG A 244 -134.23 -1.52 11.24
N ASN A 245 -135.04 -0.54 10.87
CA ASN A 245 -135.36 -0.28 9.46
C ASN A 245 -134.24 0.51 8.74
N ALA A 246 -133.43 1.29 9.47
CA ALA A 246 -132.28 2.01 8.92
C ALA A 246 -131.05 1.09 8.76
N ALA A 247 -130.90 0.07 9.63
CA ALA A 247 -129.80 -0.88 9.59
C ALA A 247 -129.75 -1.71 8.29
N ASP A 248 -130.91 -2.13 7.78
CA ASP A 248 -131.02 -3.01 6.59
C ASP A 248 -130.62 -2.32 5.27
N GLN A 249 -130.64 -0.98 5.21
CA GLN A 249 -130.17 -0.21 4.05
C GLN A 249 -128.66 0.09 4.11
N ILE A 250 -128.12 0.33 5.30
CA ILE A 250 -126.69 0.60 5.51
C ILE A 250 -125.84 -0.63 5.22
N GLU A 251 -126.33 -1.83 5.55
CA GLU A 251 -125.59 -3.09 5.34
C GLU A 251 -125.27 -3.38 3.86
N ARG A 252 -126.18 -3.02 2.94
CA ARG A 252 -125.99 -3.22 1.49
C ARG A 252 -124.95 -2.28 0.91
N ASN A 253 -124.89 -1.04 1.41
CA ASN A 253 -123.89 -0.05 0.98
C ASN A 253 -122.50 -0.36 1.56
N MET A 254 -122.42 -0.84 2.82
CA MET A 254 -121.16 -1.26 3.45
C MET A 254 -120.45 -2.40 2.70
N LYS A 255 -121.19 -3.43 2.26
CA LYS A 255 -120.62 -4.57 1.50
C LYS A 255 -120.02 -4.16 0.16
N ARG A 256 -120.52 -3.10 -0.47
CA ARG A 256 -119.98 -2.58 -1.74
C ARG A 256 -118.72 -1.73 -1.51
N LEU A 257 -118.69 -0.96 -0.42
CA LEU A 257 -117.54 -0.17 0.00
C LEU A 257 -116.34 -1.07 0.38
N GLN A 258 -116.60 -2.15 1.11
CA GLN A 258 -115.57 -3.09 1.58
C GLN A 258 -114.80 -3.74 0.41
N LYS A 259 -115.51 -4.17 -0.65
CA LYS A 259 -114.89 -4.76 -1.86
C LYS A 259 -114.02 -3.76 -2.64
N LEU A 260 -114.39 -2.48 -2.66
CA LEU A 260 -113.57 -1.43 -3.28
C LEU A 260 -112.34 -1.10 -2.41
N GLN A 261 -112.51 -1.10 -1.09
CA GLN A 261 -111.43 -0.84 -0.14
C GLN A 261 -110.36 -1.95 -0.13
N GLU A 262 -110.76 -3.21 -0.30
CA GLU A 262 -109.84 -4.35 -0.48
C GLU A 262 -109.04 -4.29 -1.80
N ARG A 263 -109.65 -3.79 -2.88
CA ARG A 263 -108.91 -3.52 -4.13
C ARG A 263 -107.93 -2.37 -3.98
N ILE A 264 -108.30 -1.30 -3.27
CA ILE A 264 -107.39 -0.18 -2.98
C ILE A 264 -106.24 -0.63 -2.07
N SER A 265 -106.49 -1.43 -1.05
CA SER A 265 -105.45 -1.91 -0.13
C SER A 265 -104.45 -2.83 -0.84
N SER A 266 -104.92 -3.75 -1.70
CA SER A 266 -104.04 -4.62 -2.50
C SER A 266 -103.19 -3.85 -3.52
N PHE A 267 -103.73 -2.82 -4.17
CA PHE A 267 -102.93 -1.95 -5.04
C PHE A 267 -101.93 -1.09 -4.27
N LYS A 268 -102.29 -0.55 -3.10
CA LYS A 268 -101.36 0.19 -2.22
C LYS A 268 -100.23 -0.71 -1.72
N GLN A 269 -100.53 -1.96 -1.37
CA GLN A 269 -99.53 -2.94 -0.92
C GLN A 269 -98.55 -3.30 -2.04
N ARG A 270 -99.04 -3.52 -3.28
CA ARG A 270 -98.19 -3.75 -4.45
C ARG A 270 -97.31 -2.54 -4.77
N LEU A 271 -97.85 -1.32 -4.67
CA LEU A 271 -97.08 -0.09 -4.88
C LEU A 271 -95.98 0.07 -3.81
N GLN A 272 -96.30 -0.18 -2.54
CA GLN A 272 -95.32 -0.14 -1.45
C GLN A 272 -94.24 -1.21 -1.59
N GLN A 273 -94.60 -2.42 -2.01
CA GLN A 273 -93.64 -3.50 -2.22
C GLN A 273 -92.70 -3.19 -3.40
N ASN A 274 -93.23 -2.62 -4.49
CA ASN A 274 -92.42 -2.17 -5.62
C ASN A 274 -91.48 -1.00 -5.20
N ALA A 275 -92.00 0.00 -4.47
CA ALA A 275 -91.20 1.11 -3.95
C ALA A 275 -90.09 0.66 -2.99
N LYS A 276 -90.36 -0.33 -2.11
CA LYS A 276 -89.33 -0.92 -1.23
C LYS A 276 -88.29 -1.69 -2.03
N GLY A 277 -88.71 -2.44 -3.06
CA GLY A 277 -87.81 -3.16 -3.96
C GLY A 277 -86.88 -2.22 -4.73
N THR A 278 -87.41 -1.16 -5.31
CA THR A 278 -86.62 -0.17 -6.06
C THR A 278 -85.72 0.70 -5.18
N LEU A 279 -86.12 0.99 -3.94
CA LEU A 279 -85.26 1.67 -2.96
C LEU A 279 -84.13 0.75 -2.46
N GLY A 280 -84.42 -0.54 -2.24
CA GLY A 280 -83.42 -1.53 -1.84
C GLY A 280 -82.34 -1.70 -2.91
N THR A 281 -82.74 -1.94 -4.17
CA THR A 281 -81.79 -2.08 -5.27
C THR A 281 -80.98 -0.81 -5.53
N ASN A 282 -81.60 0.38 -5.46
CA ASN A 282 -80.86 1.64 -5.56
C ASN A 282 -79.87 1.83 -4.39
N SER A 283 -80.24 1.42 -3.18
CA SER A 283 -79.33 1.51 -2.02
C SER A 283 -78.13 0.57 -2.17
N GLU A 284 -78.33 -0.64 -2.68
CA GLU A 284 -77.26 -1.61 -2.93
C GLU A 284 -76.33 -1.12 -4.05
N LEU A 285 -76.88 -0.67 -5.17
CA LEU A 285 -76.10 -0.08 -6.27
C LEU A 285 -75.30 1.16 -5.84
N ARG A 286 -75.84 1.99 -4.94
CA ARG A 286 -75.11 3.13 -4.36
C ARG A 286 -73.95 2.67 -3.48
N ARG A 287 -74.15 1.65 -2.64
CA ARG A 287 -73.07 1.08 -1.81
C ARG A 287 -71.97 0.47 -2.66
N GLU A 288 -72.31 -0.27 -3.71
CA GLU A 288 -71.33 -0.84 -4.64
C GLU A 288 -70.57 0.25 -5.39
N LYS A 289 -71.27 1.27 -5.88
CA LYS A 289 -70.65 2.45 -6.51
C LYS A 289 -69.67 3.16 -5.57
N ASP A 290 -70.05 3.37 -4.32
CA ASP A 290 -69.19 4.04 -3.34
C ASP A 290 -68.02 3.15 -2.91
N ALA A 291 -68.20 1.83 -2.84
CA ALA A 291 -67.13 0.87 -2.61
C ALA A 291 -66.09 0.88 -3.75
N ILE A 292 -66.54 0.85 -5.02
CA ILE A 292 -65.67 0.94 -6.19
C ILE A 292 -64.96 2.30 -6.22
N ARG A 293 -65.64 3.40 -5.89
CA ARG A 293 -65.01 4.73 -5.79
C ARG A 293 -63.89 4.76 -4.74
N LYS A 294 -64.10 4.14 -3.58
CA LYS A 294 -63.06 4.01 -2.55
C LYS A 294 -61.87 3.19 -3.06
N GLN A 295 -62.11 2.07 -3.74
CA GLN A 295 -61.05 1.26 -4.34
C GLN A 295 -60.26 2.03 -5.40
N VAL A 296 -60.94 2.79 -6.28
CA VAL A 296 -60.28 3.63 -7.28
C VAL A 296 -59.45 4.74 -6.61
N HIS A 297 -59.96 5.36 -5.55
CA HIS A 297 -59.22 6.37 -4.80
C HIS A 297 -57.96 5.78 -4.13
N GLN A 298 -58.09 4.61 -3.49
CA GLN A 298 -56.96 3.88 -2.91
C GLN A 298 -55.93 3.49 -3.98
N LEU A 299 -56.36 3.02 -5.15
CA LEU A 299 -55.47 2.68 -6.25
C LEU A 299 -54.74 3.92 -6.80
N LYS A 300 -55.44 5.05 -6.95
CA LYS A 300 -54.82 6.33 -7.33
C LYS A 300 -53.77 6.77 -6.31
N LEU A 301 -54.07 6.65 -5.01
CA LEU A 301 -53.12 6.98 -3.95
C LEU A 301 -51.91 6.04 -3.95
N HIS A 302 -52.12 4.73 -4.14
CA HIS A 302 -51.05 3.75 -4.29
C HIS A 302 -50.17 4.06 -5.50
N MET A 303 -50.77 4.39 -6.64
CA MET A 303 -50.04 4.75 -7.86
C MET A 303 -49.23 6.04 -7.68
N LYS A 304 -49.78 7.06 -7.01
CA LYS A 304 -49.02 8.27 -6.64
C LYS A 304 -47.82 7.94 -5.75
N ARG A 305 -48.02 7.12 -4.71
CA ARG A 305 -46.94 6.69 -3.80
C ARG A 305 -45.86 5.88 -4.52
N SER A 306 -46.23 4.98 -5.43
CA SER A 306 -45.27 4.21 -6.24
C SER A 306 -44.46 5.13 -7.14
N ASN A 307 -45.14 6.02 -7.89
CA ASN A 307 -44.47 6.98 -8.78
C ASN A 307 -43.52 7.91 -8.01
N GLU A 308 -43.88 8.35 -6.80
CA GLU A 308 -42.98 9.13 -5.94
C GLU A 308 -41.77 8.34 -5.47
N ARG A 309 -41.96 7.07 -5.08
CA ARG A 309 -40.85 6.16 -4.73
C ARG A 309 -39.90 5.97 -5.90
N ASP A 310 -40.43 5.65 -7.08
CA ASP A 310 -39.64 5.44 -8.29
C ASP A 310 -38.89 6.72 -8.70
N LYS A 311 -39.55 7.88 -8.58
CA LYS A 311 -38.90 9.18 -8.82
C LYS A 311 -37.76 9.46 -7.84
N ARG A 312 -37.93 9.15 -6.55
CA ARG A 312 -36.85 9.30 -5.53
C ARG A 312 -35.70 8.34 -5.80
N ALA A 313 -36.00 7.08 -6.15
CA ALA A 313 -34.99 6.09 -6.51
C ALA A 313 -34.19 6.53 -7.74
N LEU A 314 -34.87 7.01 -8.80
CA LEU A 314 -34.22 7.54 -10.01
C LEU A 314 -33.30 8.72 -9.70
N VAL A 315 -33.76 9.68 -8.88
CA VAL A 315 -32.93 10.83 -8.47
C VAL A 315 -31.69 10.37 -7.71
N THR A 316 -31.84 9.39 -6.82
CA THR A 316 -30.74 8.83 -6.02
C THR A 316 -29.71 8.13 -6.92
N ILE A 317 -30.17 7.25 -7.82
CA ILE A 317 -29.29 6.54 -8.77
C ILE A 317 -28.59 7.54 -9.72
N ALA A 318 -29.31 8.55 -10.21
CA ALA A 318 -28.72 9.58 -11.06
C ALA A 318 -27.66 10.40 -10.31
N ALA A 319 -27.89 10.74 -9.04
CA ALA A 319 -26.93 11.44 -8.20
C ALA A 319 -25.68 10.58 -7.93
N GLN A 320 -25.86 9.32 -7.52
CA GLN A 320 -24.76 8.37 -7.30
C GLN A 320 -23.98 8.10 -8.60
N GLY A 321 -24.67 7.96 -9.74
CA GLY A 321 -24.06 7.82 -11.05
C GLY A 321 -23.22 9.03 -11.43
N LYS A 322 -23.72 10.25 -11.17
CA LYS A 322 -22.98 11.51 -11.38
C LYS A 322 -21.74 11.58 -10.47
N GLU A 323 -21.87 11.20 -9.21
CA GLU A 323 -20.76 11.18 -8.25
C GLU A 323 -19.68 10.19 -8.70
N CYS A 324 -20.05 8.96 -9.06
CA CYS A 324 -19.14 7.96 -9.62
C CYS A 324 -18.45 8.46 -10.90
N GLN A 325 -19.20 9.10 -11.79
CA GLN A 325 -18.65 9.72 -13.01
C GLN A 325 -17.59 10.78 -12.67
N THR A 326 -17.85 11.67 -11.71
CA THR A 326 -16.86 12.69 -11.29
C THR A 326 -15.63 12.06 -10.63
N LYS A 327 -15.80 11.03 -9.79
CA LYS A 327 -14.68 10.27 -9.19
C LYS A 327 -13.81 9.61 -10.27
N LEU A 328 -14.43 9.00 -11.28
CA LEU A 328 -13.73 8.39 -12.42
C LEU A 328 -13.01 9.43 -13.28
N GLN A 329 -13.65 10.58 -13.56
CA GLN A 329 -13.01 11.69 -14.26
C GLN A 329 -11.79 12.22 -13.50
N ASN A 330 -11.89 12.38 -12.18
CA ASN A 330 -10.75 12.79 -11.35
C ASN A 330 -9.60 11.77 -11.39
N LYS A 331 -9.91 10.46 -11.37
CA LYS A 331 -8.88 9.40 -11.55
C LYS A 331 -8.25 9.45 -12.94
N LEU A 332 -9.06 9.69 -13.98
CA LEU A 332 -8.58 9.85 -15.36
C LEU A 332 -7.63 11.04 -15.50
N GLU A 333 -7.97 12.20 -14.93
CA GLU A 333 -7.11 13.39 -14.96
C GLU A 333 -5.80 13.17 -14.20
N LYS A 334 -5.83 12.48 -13.06
CA LYS A 334 -4.59 12.06 -12.35
C LYS A 334 -3.74 11.14 -13.22
N ALA A 335 -4.34 10.14 -13.88
CA ALA A 335 -3.62 9.22 -14.76
C ALA A 335 -3.01 9.94 -15.97
N LYS A 336 -3.76 10.84 -16.62
CA LYS A 336 -3.25 11.70 -17.70
C LYS A 336 -2.08 12.56 -17.22
N LYS A 337 -2.18 13.15 -16.03
CA LYS A 337 -1.08 13.95 -15.46
C LYS A 337 0.18 13.10 -15.25
N VAL A 338 0.04 11.90 -14.69
CA VAL A 338 1.17 10.96 -14.52
C VAL A 338 1.79 10.61 -15.88
N LEU A 339 0.98 10.27 -16.89
CA LEU A 339 1.48 9.97 -18.23
C LEU A 339 2.18 11.17 -18.88
N SER A 340 1.60 12.37 -18.75
CA SER A 340 2.21 13.59 -19.30
C SER A 340 3.55 13.92 -18.62
N LEU A 341 3.66 13.72 -17.30
CA LEU A 341 4.91 13.90 -16.57
C LEU A 341 5.93 12.84 -16.97
N ALA A 342 5.52 11.59 -17.11
CA ALA A 342 6.39 10.52 -17.59
C ALA A 342 6.92 10.80 -19.00
N GLU A 343 6.09 11.33 -19.91
CA GLU A 343 6.51 11.71 -21.26
C GLU A 343 7.49 12.90 -21.25
N VAL A 344 7.26 13.91 -20.40
CA VAL A 344 8.19 15.04 -20.23
C VAL A 344 9.51 14.57 -19.63
N CYS A 345 9.48 13.74 -18.58
CA CYS A 345 10.67 13.15 -18.00
C CYS A 345 11.43 12.29 -19.02
N SER A 346 10.73 11.54 -19.88
CA SER A 346 11.36 10.70 -20.89
C SER A 346 12.12 11.47 -21.98
N LYS A 347 11.77 12.73 -22.21
CA LYS A 347 12.56 13.60 -23.11
C LYS A 347 13.97 13.88 -22.58
N MET A 348 14.15 13.88 -21.26
CA MET A 348 15.42 14.15 -20.60
C MET A 348 16.27 12.89 -20.36
N GLU A 349 15.73 11.71 -20.67
CA GLU A 349 16.42 10.43 -20.53
C GLU A 349 17.36 10.16 -21.71
N THR A 350 18.47 9.51 -21.43
CA THR A 350 19.45 9.09 -22.45
C THR A 350 18.94 7.91 -23.28
N GLU A 351 19.48 7.69 -24.48
CA GLU A 351 19.10 6.54 -25.34
C GLU A 351 19.31 5.20 -24.63
N GLU A 352 20.34 5.07 -23.78
CA GLU A 352 20.58 3.87 -22.97
C GLU A 352 19.42 3.58 -22.01
N GLU A 353 18.87 4.62 -21.37
CA GLU A 353 17.77 4.51 -20.42
C GLU A 353 16.40 4.33 -21.10
N LYS A 354 16.29 4.69 -22.38
CA LYS A 354 15.08 4.46 -23.20
C LYS A 354 15.05 3.03 -23.74
N VAL A 355 16.22 2.46 -24.11
CA VAL A 355 16.32 1.11 -24.69
C VAL A 355 16.39 0.03 -23.60
N LEU A 356 17.09 0.29 -22.49
CA LEU A 356 17.08 -0.58 -21.30
C LEU A 356 16.70 0.21 -20.03
N PRO A 357 15.39 0.49 -19.82
CA PRO A 357 14.91 1.20 -18.63
C PRO A 357 15.17 0.45 -17.31
N PHE A 358 15.39 -0.87 -17.39
CA PHE A 358 15.57 -1.74 -16.25
C PHE A 358 16.94 -2.40 -16.31
N TYR A 359 17.88 -1.88 -15.53
CA TYR A 359 19.23 -2.44 -15.43
C TYR A 359 19.21 -3.77 -14.69
N ARG A 360 20.00 -4.72 -15.18
CA ARG A 360 20.37 -5.92 -14.41
C ARG A 360 21.38 -5.44 -13.37
N SER A 361 20.97 -5.37 -12.11
CA SER A 361 21.86 -5.02 -10.99
C SER A 361 23.15 -5.85 -11.11
N THR A 362 24.28 -5.20 -11.38
CA THR A 362 25.61 -5.82 -11.39
C THR A 362 26.11 -6.08 -9.97
N ILE A 363 25.40 -5.56 -8.98
CA ILE A 363 25.56 -5.79 -7.56
C ILE A 363 24.54 -6.86 -7.17
N THR A 364 25.02 -7.96 -6.62
CA THR A 364 24.16 -9.02 -6.08
C THR A 364 23.41 -8.49 -4.87
N ASP A 365 22.18 -8.96 -4.62
CA ASP A 365 21.38 -8.50 -3.47
C ASP A 365 22.16 -8.66 -2.13
N GLU A 366 23.10 -9.62 -2.05
CA GLU A 366 24.05 -9.82 -0.95
C GLU A 366 25.04 -8.66 -0.73
N GLN A 367 25.51 -8.01 -1.81
CA GLN A 367 26.43 -6.88 -1.74
C GLN A 367 25.70 -5.57 -1.40
N VAL A 368 24.44 -5.43 -1.84
CA VAL A 368 23.58 -4.30 -1.45
C VAL A 368 23.21 -4.40 0.03
N GLU A 369 22.90 -5.59 0.55
CA GLU A 369 22.65 -5.78 1.99
C GLU A 369 23.88 -5.44 2.85
N GLN A 370 25.08 -5.74 2.37
CA GLN A 370 26.34 -5.39 3.06
C GLN A 370 26.62 -3.88 3.08
N GLU A 371 26.39 -3.16 1.98
CA GLU A 371 26.58 -1.70 1.95
C GLU A 371 25.42 -0.93 2.59
N MET A 372 24.18 -1.43 2.52
CA MET A 372 23.04 -0.85 3.23
C MET A 372 23.15 -1.06 4.74
N ALA A 373 23.70 -2.18 5.21
CA ALA A 373 24.02 -2.37 6.63
C ALA A 373 25.12 -1.40 7.11
N ALA A 374 26.07 -1.04 6.23
CA ALA A 374 27.08 -0.04 6.53
C ALA A 374 26.50 1.40 6.55
N HIS A 375 25.55 1.73 5.66
CA HIS A 375 24.91 3.05 5.61
C HIS A 375 23.74 3.24 6.61
N GLN A 376 23.02 2.18 6.98
CA GLN A 376 21.99 2.22 8.03
C GLN A 376 22.58 2.39 9.44
N ALA A 377 23.89 2.23 9.61
CA ALA A 377 24.59 2.62 10.84
C ALA A 377 24.79 4.15 10.95
N GLU A 378 24.66 4.93 9.86
CA GLU A 378 24.89 6.38 9.87
C GLU A 378 23.61 7.24 9.67
N ALA A 379 22.50 6.68 9.18
CA ALA A 379 21.24 7.40 9.00
C ALA A 379 20.09 6.74 9.78
N GLY A 380 19.67 7.39 10.87
CA GLY A 380 18.58 6.93 11.74
C GLY A 380 17.19 6.91 11.05
N PRO A 381 16.23 6.11 11.55
CA PRO A 381 15.04 5.76 10.79
C PRO A 381 13.91 6.78 10.95
N SER A 382 13.31 7.17 9.82
CA SER A 382 11.93 7.67 9.74
C SER A 382 11.17 6.81 8.73
N SER A 383 10.17 6.11 9.27
CA SER A 383 8.93 5.62 8.64
C SER A 383 9.02 4.83 7.33
N ALA A 384 8.71 3.53 7.41
CA ALA A 384 7.54 2.97 6.74
C ALA A 384 7.34 1.50 7.13
N ASP A 385 6.34 1.27 7.97
CA ASP A 385 5.55 0.04 7.95
C ASP A 385 4.94 -0.18 6.56
N VAL A 386 4.83 -1.46 6.14
CA VAL A 386 3.67 -2.08 5.48
C VAL A 386 4.09 -3.47 4.95
N ARG A 387 3.79 -4.53 5.74
CA ARG A 387 2.95 -5.68 5.35
C ARG A 387 3.12 -6.91 6.24
N ALA A 388 1.99 -7.42 6.71
CA ALA A 388 1.62 -8.83 6.58
C ALA A 388 0.14 -9.01 6.94
N ILE A 389 -0.74 -9.29 5.97
CA ILE A 389 -1.97 -10.06 6.21
C ILE A 389 -2.27 -10.90 4.96
N GLU A 390 -1.87 -12.18 5.03
CA GLU A 390 -2.51 -13.26 4.29
C GLU A 390 -3.57 -13.90 5.19
N GLY A 391 -4.76 -14.14 4.64
CA GLY A 391 -5.86 -14.82 5.35
C GLY A 391 -6.84 -15.42 4.36
N LYS A 392 -6.83 -16.75 4.28
CA LYS A 392 -7.66 -17.66 3.48
C LYS A 392 -9.16 -17.52 3.77
N LEU A 393 -10.02 -17.81 2.78
CA LEU A 393 -11.27 -18.58 2.95
C LEU A 393 -11.79 -19.09 1.60
N ALA A 394 -12.48 -20.23 1.68
CA ALA A 394 -12.67 -21.24 0.63
C ALA A 394 -14.17 -21.27 0.13
N PRO A 395 -14.65 -22.26 -0.64
CA PRO A 395 -15.48 -22.05 -1.85
C PRO A 395 -16.96 -22.51 -1.75
N VAL A 396 -17.82 -22.04 -2.67
CA VAL A 396 -19.13 -22.64 -3.06
C VAL A 396 -19.40 -22.21 -4.52
N ARG A 397 -19.25 -23.08 -5.53
CA ARG A 397 -20.17 -24.05 -6.16
C ARG A 397 -21.13 -23.46 -7.21
N GLU A 398 -21.02 -24.08 -8.39
CA GLU A 398 -21.70 -23.91 -9.67
C GLU A 398 -23.23 -24.04 -9.60
N GLU A 399 -23.94 -23.31 -10.48
CA GLU A 399 -25.02 -23.85 -11.32
C GLU A 399 -25.01 -23.16 -12.71
N GLU A 400 -25.35 -23.96 -13.71
CA GLU A 400 -25.25 -23.73 -15.15
C GLU A 400 -26.44 -22.94 -15.76
N GLU A 401 -26.13 -22.34 -16.92
CA GLU A 401 -26.91 -22.16 -18.16
C GLU A 401 -28.45 -22.01 -18.13
N VAL A 402 -28.95 -21.01 -18.87
CA VAL A 402 -29.73 -21.21 -20.11
C VAL A 402 -29.52 -20.00 -21.05
N GLU A 403 -29.02 -20.25 -22.26
CA GLU A 403 -29.16 -19.39 -23.44
C GLU A 403 -30.57 -19.54 -24.03
N GLU A 404 -31.15 -18.46 -24.55
CA GLU A 404 -31.76 -18.49 -25.89
C GLU A 404 -32.01 -17.08 -26.43
N GLU A 405 -32.17 -17.05 -27.75
CA GLU A 405 -31.73 -16.05 -28.71
C GLU A 405 -32.75 -14.94 -29.08
N MET A 406 -32.17 -13.85 -29.60
CA MET A 406 -32.60 -12.99 -30.73
C MET A 406 -34.03 -12.40 -30.75
N ASN A 407 -34.15 -11.09 -30.97
CA ASN A 407 -34.11 -10.53 -32.33
C ASN A 407 -34.19 -8.99 -32.35
N GLU A 408 -33.76 -8.45 -33.49
CA GLU A 408 -33.67 -7.05 -33.90
C GLU A 408 -34.99 -6.25 -33.82
N THR A 409 -34.91 -4.96 -33.48
CA THR A 409 -35.49 -3.91 -34.33
C THR A 409 -34.85 -2.55 -34.06
N GLN A 410 -34.19 -1.99 -35.08
CA GLN A 410 -33.89 -0.58 -35.17
C GLN A 410 -35.18 0.20 -35.45
N GLY A 411 -35.45 1.24 -34.68
CA GLY A 411 -36.58 2.14 -34.86
C GLY A 411 -36.19 3.54 -34.39
N SER A 412 -36.22 4.49 -35.33
CA SER A 412 -35.88 5.90 -35.25
C SER A 412 -36.39 6.64 -34.00
N GLY A 413 -35.49 7.34 -33.31
CA GLY A 413 -35.83 8.43 -32.41
C GLY A 413 -35.76 9.76 -33.15
N ASP A 414 -36.91 10.24 -33.60
CA ASP A 414 -37.16 11.64 -33.95
C ASP A 414 -38.52 12.04 -33.35
N ALA A 415 -38.65 13.33 -33.04
CA ALA A 415 -39.81 14.03 -32.46
C ALA A 415 -39.92 14.01 -30.93
N ALA A 416 -39.05 14.82 -30.30
CA ALA A 416 -39.49 15.68 -29.23
C ALA A 416 -40.52 16.71 -29.76
N THR A 417 -41.41 17.15 -28.87
CA THR A 417 -42.41 18.24 -29.00
C THR A 417 -43.84 17.78 -29.30
N GLN A 418 -44.61 17.54 -28.24
CA GLN A 418 -45.99 18.05 -28.02
C GLN A 418 -46.62 17.27 -26.86
N GLN A 419 -46.31 17.67 -25.63
CA GLN A 419 -47.12 17.28 -24.46
C GLN A 419 -47.02 18.36 -23.39
N GLN A 420 -47.47 19.56 -23.77
CA GLN A 420 -47.67 20.68 -22.86
C GLN A 420 -48.90 21.47 -23.34
N GLN A 421 -50.05 20.79 -23.45
CA GLN A 421 -51.34 21.41 -23.75
C GLN A 421 -52.56 20.59 -23.30
N GLN A 422 -52.39 19.53 -22.50
CA GLN A 422 -53.50 18.73 -21.95
C GLN A 422 -53.72 18.93 -20.44
N LEU A 423 -52.84 19.64 -19.74
CA LEU A 423 -52.95 19.87 -18.29
C LEU A 423 -53.69 21.16 -17.90
N GLN A 424 -54.14 21.96 -18.87
CA GLN A 424 -54.91 23.19 -18.60
C GLN A 424 -56.40 23.07 -18.98
N GLN A 425 -56.81 21.99 -19.66
CA GLN A 425 -58.22 21.76 -20.01
C GLN A 425 -58.94 20.86 -19.00
N GLU A 426 -58.22 20.01 -18.26
CA GLU A 426 -58.82 19.16 -17.21
C GLU A 426 -59.06 19.93 -15.89
N GLU A 427 -58.37 21.05 -15.64
CA GLU A 427 -58.60 21.89 -14.43
C GLU A 427 -59.77 22.88 -14.59
N GLU A 428 -60.19 23.23 -15.81
CA GLU A 428 -61.35 24.09 -16.06
C GLU A 428 -62.68 23.31 -16.06
N GLU A 429 -62.70 22.03 -16.48
CA GLU A 429 -63.92 21.20 -16.46
C GLU A 429 -64.32 20.71 -15.05
N GLU A 430 -63.38 20.59 -14.10
CA GLU A 430 -63.71 20.22 -12.71
C GLU A 430 -64.28 21.41 -11.90
N GLN A 431 -63.96 22.65 -12.24
CA GLN A 431 -64.50 23.84 -11.55
C GLN A 431 -65.92 24.23 -12.01
N GLU A 432 -66.32 23.87 -13.24
CA GLU A 432 -67.69 24.09 -13.73
C GLU A 432 -68.70 23.09 -13.16
N GLN A 433 -68.29 21.82 -12.91
CA GLN A 433 -69.17 20.80 -12.32
C GLN A 433 -69.43 20.99 -10.81
N GLU A 434 -68.51 21.61 -10.06
CA GLU A 434 -68.73 21.98 -8.65
C GLU A 434 -69.63 23.23 -8.48
N GLN A 435 -69.72 24.11 -9.50
CA GLN A 435 -70.64 25.24 -9.47
C GLN A 435 -72.08 24.87 -9.87
N GLU A 436 -72.30 23.91 -10.78
CA GLU A 436 -73.65 23.46 -11.16
C GLU A 436 -74.34 22.63 -10.06
N THR A 437 -73.58 21.85 -9.28
CA THR A 437 -74.12 21.06 -8.17
C THR A 437 -74.52 21.90 -6.95
N ARG A 438 -73.94 23.09 -6.78
CA ARG A 438 -74.35 24.05 -5.74
C ARG A 438 -75.59 24.88 -6.11
N GLN A 439 -76.02 24.88 -7.38
CA GLN A 439 -77.17 25.69 -7.84
C GLN A 439 -78.50 24.92 -7.94
N GLN A 440 -78.51 23.59 -7.74
CA GLN A 440 -79.74 22.78 -7.86
C GLN A 440 -80.39 22.32 -6.54
N GLU A 441 -79.80 22.60 -5.37
CA GLU A 441 -80.40 22.30 -4.05
C GLU A 441 -80.97 23.55 -3.35
N GLY A 442 -81.55 24.48 -4.11
CA GLY A 442 -82.04 25.77 -3.62
C GLY A 442 -83.47 26.10 -4.04
N ALA A 443 -84.42 25.18 -3.87
CA ALA A 443 -85.85 25.50 -4.05
C ALA A 443 -86.77 24.51 -3.31
N GLU A 444 -86.89 24.65 -1.99
CA GLU A 444 -88.12 24.44 -1.20
C GLU A 444 -87.82 24.65 0.30
N ALA A 445 -88.09 25.85 0.83
CA ALA A 445 -88.65 26.11 2.18
C ALA A 445 -88.43 27.57 2.62
N GLU A 446 -89.53 28.28 2.87
CA GLU A 446 -89.60 29.59 3.52
C GLU A 446 -89.40 29.50 5.06
N PRO A 447 -89.13 30.64 5.74
CA PRO A 447 -88.42 30.67 7.01
C PRO A 447 -89.34 30.70 8.24
N VAL A 448 -88.92 30.04 9.32
CA VAL A 448 -89.41 30.34 10.68
C VAL A 448 -88.21 30.66 11.56
N GLN A 449 -88.20 31.88 12.08
CA GLN A 449 -87.25 32.40 13.04
C GLN A 449 -87.40 31.69 14.38
N GLY A 450 -86.28 31.25 14.95
CA GLY A 450 -86.21 30.79 16.33
C GLY A 450 -84.91 30.04 16.60
N GLU A 451 -84.19 30.49 17.64
CA GLU A 451 -83.11 29.74 18.30
C GLU A 451 -81.73 29.78 17.64
N ALA A 452 -81.23 31.01 17.49
CA ALA A 452 -79.81 31.26 17.76
C ALA A 452 -79.57 31.09 19.28
N GLN A 453 -79.03 29.94 19.69
CA GLN A 453 -78.19 29.70 20.89
C GLN A 453 -78.30 28.23 21.36
N GLN A 454 -77.69 27.30 20.62
CA GLN A 454 -77.13 26.03 21.15
C GLN A 454 -76.67 25.17 19.98
N LYS A 455 -75.40 25.36 19.57
CA LYS A 455 -74.57 24.38 18.85
C LYS A 455 -73.21 25.01 18.51
N GLN A 456 -72.49 25.38 19.56
CA GLN A 456 -71.03 25.39 19.57
C GLN A 456 -70.64 24.40 20.67
N GLN A 457 -70.61 23.11 20.33
CA GLN A 457 -70.04 21.99 21.09
C GLN A 457 -70.57 20.70 20.46
N GLU A 458 -70.06 20.33 19.29
CA GLU A 458 -70.10 18.97 18.70
C GLU A 458 -69.44 19.02 17.31
N ALA A 459 -68.15 19.32 17.29
CA ALA A 459 -67.29 19.21 16.11
C ALA A 459 -65.83 19.09 16.53
N THR A 460 -65.53 18.14 17.41
CA THR A 460 -64.14 17.77 17.77
C THR A 460 -64.09 16.32 18.26
N GLN A 461 -64.53 15.37 17.44
CA GLN A 461 -64.29 13.94 17.70
C GLN A 461 -64.56 13.16 16.41
N GLY A 462 -63.52 12.99 15.60
CA GLY A 462 -63.62 12.25 14.34
C GLY A 462 -62.44 12.40 13.38
N GLU A 463 -61.25 12.78 13.85
CA GLU A 463 -60.05 12.91 13.00
C GLU A 463 -58.79 12.29 13.66
N GLY A 464 -58.97 11.21 14.43
CA GLY A 464 -57.87 10.60 15.20
C GLY A 464 -57.30 9.29 14.65
N ASP A 465 -58.04 8.54 13.83
CA ASP A 465 -57.80 7.09 13.70
C ASP A 465 -57.31 6.63 12.31
N ALA A 466 -57.14 7.56 11.36
CA ALA A 466 -56.56 7.27 10.04
C ALA A 466 -55.07 7.66 9.93
N GLY A 467 -54.53 8.36 10.94
CA GLY A 467 -53.15 8.87 10.94
C GLY A 467 -52.10 7.89 11.48
N GLN A 468 -52.50 6.87 12.24
CA GLN A 468 -51.54 5.98 12.94
C GLN A 468 -51.20 4.70 12.19
N GLN A 469 -52.04 4.24 11.25
CA GLN A 469 -51.68 3.12 10.35
C GLN A 469 -50.74 3.54 9.21
N SER A 470 -50.76 4.82 8.81
CA SER A 470 -49.86 5.33 7.77
C SER A 470 -48.43 5.55 8.24
N GLN A 471 -48.18 5.64 9.55
CA GLN A 471 -46.83 5.81 10.12
C GLN A 471 -46.19 4.45 10.46
N ALA A 472 -46.98 3.44 10.84
CA ALA A 472 -46.48 2.08 11.07
C ALA A 472 -46.11 1.33 9.77
N GLU A 473 -46.83 1.57 8.66
CA GLU A 473 -46.45 1.03 7.34
C GLU A 473 -45.25 1.76 6.72
N GLN A 474 -44.96 3.00 7.12
CA GLN A 474 -43.76 3.72 6.67
C GLN A 474 -42.49 3.26 7.42
N ALA A 475 -42.62 2.87 8.69
CA ALA A 475 -41.51 2.33 9.49
C ALA A 475 -41.12 0.89 9.11
N ALA A 476 -42.03 0.09 8.55
CA ALA A 476 -41.75 -1.29 8.12
C ALA A 476 -41.00 -1.41 6.77
N TRP A 477 -40.81 -0.30 6.05
CA TRP A 477 -40.14 -0.27 4.74
C TRP A 477 -38.70 0.29 4.80
N GLU A 478 -38.23 0.70 5.97
CA GLU A 478 -36.83 1.11 6.20
C GLU A 478 -35.92 -0.05 6.61
N GLU A 479 -36.48 -1.23 6.88
CA GLU A 479 -35.72 -2.43 7.30
C GLU A 479 -35.59 -3.47 6.16
N GLN A 480 -35.32 -3.01 4.94
CA GLN A 480 -34.90 -3.90 3.85
C GLN A 480 -33.75 -3.30 3.06
N GLY A 481 -32.54 -3.71 3.48
CA GLY A 481 -31.33 -3.72 2.67
C GLY A 481 -30.80 -2.35 2.27
N GLU A 482 -30.02 -1.74 3.16
CA GLU A 482 -28.95 -0.84 2.70
C GLU A 482 -28.16 -1.56 1.60
N LEU A 483 -28.29 -1.07 0.37
CA LEU A 483 -27.40 -1.43 -0.72
C LEU A 483 -25.96 -1.24 -0.21
N PRO A 484 -25.07 -2.22 -0.41
CA PRO A 484 -23.72 -2.16 0.13
C PRO A 484 -23.10 -0.82 -0.26
N GLY A 485 -22.69 -0.06 0.76
CA GLY A 485 -22.01 1.22 0.58
C GLY A 485 -20.88 1.08 -0.44
N PRO A 486 -20.50 2.17 -1.13
CA PRO A 486 -19.59 2.10 -2.27
C PRO A 486 -18.34 1.35 -1.85
N THR A 487 -18.18 0.13 -2.36
CA THR A 487 -17.02 -0.71 -2.08
C THR A 487 -15.80 0.12 -2.39
N GLU A 488 -15.05 0.50 -1.35
CA GLU A 488 -13.83 1.25 -1.53
C GLU A 488 -12.90 0.38 -2.37
N LEU A 489 -12.83 0.69 -3.67
CA LEU A 489 -11.87 0.12 -4.60
C LEU A 489 -10.49 0.53 -4.11
N HIS A 490 -9.97 -0.22 -3.13
CA HIS A 490 -8.59 -0.20 -2.75
C HIS A 490 -7.79 -0.54 -4.00
N ALA A 491 -6.92 0.37 -4.41
CA ALA A 491 -6.07 0.17 -5.56
C ALA A 491 -5.12 -0.99 -5.26
N VAL A 492 -5.46 -2.18 -5.77
CA VAL A 492 -4.61 -3.37 -5.69
C VAL A 492 -3.89 -3.49 -7.04
N ALA A 493 -2.56 -3.45 -7.01
CA ALA A 493 -1.77 -3.69 -8.20
C ALA A 493 -1.80 -5.18 -8.55
N TYR A 494 -2.05 -5.51 -9.82
CA TYR A 494 -1.97 -6.87 -10.36
C TYR A 494 -0.83 -6.94 -11.37
N ASN A 495 -0.07 -8.04 -11.39
CA ASN A 495 0.92 -8.27 -12.44
C ASN A 495 0.25 -8.77 -13.73
N LEU A 496 1.04 -8.91 -14.80
CA LEU A 496 0.59 -9.46 -16.08
C LEU A 496 0.05 -10.91 -16.01
N ARG A 497 0.21 -11.59 -14.86
CA ARG A 497 -0.35 -12.93 -14.58
C ARG A 497 -1.56 -12.86 -13.63
N ASN A 498 -2.15 -11.68 -13.47
CA ASN A 498 -3.31 -11.40 -12.64
C ASN A 498 -3.13 -11.77 -11.15
N ARG A 499 -1.90 -11.78 -10.64
CA ARG A 499 -1.60 -11.96 -9.21
C ARG A 499 -1.46 -10.60 -8.54
N ARG A 500 -1.98 -10.49 -7.31
CA ARG A 500 -1.82 -9.30 -6.46
C ARG A 500 -0.33 -9.07 -6.21
N VAL A 501 0.15 -7.88 -6.52
CA VAL A 501 1.52 -7.42 -6.26
C VAL A 501 1.49 -6.43 -5.13
N ASN A 502 2.57 -6.42 -4.35
CA ASN A 502 2.75 -5.37 -3.37
C ASN A 502 2.85 -4.00 -4.03
N THR A 503 2.16 -3.00 -3.46
CA THR A 503 2.19 -1.62 -3.94
C THR A 503 3.61 -1.07 -3.94
N TYR A 504 4.44 -1.46 -2.96
CA TYR A 504 5.85 -1.10 -2.90
C TYR A 504 6.69 -1.89 -3.92
N ASP A 505 6.50 -3.21 -4.05
CA ASP A 505 7.21 -4.01 -5.05
C ASP A 505 6.88 -3.59 -6.49
N ALA A 506 5.67 -3.08 -6.74
CA ALA A 506 5.25 -2.57 -8.05
C ALA A 506 6.04 -1.32 -8.47
N LEU A 507 6.55 -0.53 -7.52
CA LEU A 507 7.36 0.67 -7.76
C LEU A 507 8.87 0.39 -7.75
N HIS A 508 9.30 -0.83 -7.45
CA HIS A 508 10.72 -1.20 -7.34
C HIS A 508 11.55 -0.80 -8.58
N HIS A 509 11.01 -1.04 -9.79
CA HIS A 509 11.70 -0.68 -11.02
C HIS A 509 11.77 0.83 -11.27
N PHE A 510 10.76 1.59 -10.81
CA PHE A 510 10.79 3.04 -10.83
C PHE A 510 11.92 3.58 -9.95
N TRP A 511 12.05 3.04 -8.73
CA TRP A 511 13.11 3.44 -7.80
C TRP A 511 14.51 3.05 -8.29
N LYS A 512 14.67 1.87 -8.91
CA LYS A 512 15.94 1.51 -9.57
C LYS A 512 16.37 2.54 -10.62
N ARG A 513 15.42 2.99 -11.44
CA ARG A 513 15.67 4.00 -12.47
C ARG A 513 15.98 5.37 -11.87
N TYR A 514 15.22 5.78 -10.86
CA TYR A 514 15.44 7.04 -10.13
C TYR A 514 16.83 7.09 -9.48
N ASN A 515 17.22 6.02 -8.78
CA ASN A 515 18.51 5.94 -8.09
C ASN A 515 19.69 5.98 -9.06
N LYS A 516 19.57 5.37 -10.25
CA LYS A 516 20.61 5.47 -11.27
C LYS A 516 20.82 6.92 -11.72
N VAL A 517 19.76 7.62 -12.09
CA VAL A 517 19.85 9.03 -12.51
C VAL A 517 20.44 9.89 -11.39
N LEU A 518 20.16 9.56 -10.13
CA LEU A 518 20.73 10.21 -8.95
C LEU A 518 22.25 9.98 -8.84
N LEU A 519 22.72 8.76 -9.06
CA LEU A 519 24.15 8.43 -9.10
C LEU A 519 24.86 9.14 -10.26
N ASP A 520 24.24 9.15 -11.44
CA ASP A 520 24.77 9.84 -12.61
C ASP A 520 24.88 11.35 -12.33
N ARG A 521 23.85 11.95 -11.69
CA ARG A 521 23.89 13.36 -11.27
C ARG A 521 25.04 13.64 -10.29
N PHE A 522 25.25 12.79 -9.28
CA PHE A 522 26.34 12.97 -8.33
C PHE A 522 27.72 12.79 -8.97
N ALA A 523 27.85 11.88 -9.94
CA ALA A 523 29.07 11.72 -10.71
C ALA A 523 29.38 13.01 -11.51
N PHE A 524 28.39 13.57 -12.20
CA PHE A 524 28.54 14.85 -12.91
C PHE A 524 28.86 16.01 -11.98
N GLU A 525 28.20 16.13 -10.82
CA GLU A 525 28.50 17.18 -9.84
C GLU A 525 29.96 17.10 -9.37
N ARG A 526 30.46 15.89 -9.08
CA ARG A 526 31.85 15.69 -8.68
C ARG A 526 32.83 16.05 -9.78
N GLU A 527 32.55 15.67 -11.03
CA GLU A 527 33.41 16.00 -12.17
C GLU A 527 33.42 17.51 -12.43
N VAL A 528 32.27 18.19 -12.32
CA VAL A 528 32.19 19.66 -12.42
C VAL A 528 33.02 20.31 -11.31
N SER A 529 32.89 19.88 -10.06
CA SER A 529 33.70 20.42 -8.96
C SER A 529 35.20 20.22 -9.17
N GLN A 530 35.62 19.05 -9.67
CA GLN A 530 37.03 18.81 -10.02
C GLN A 530 37.51 19.73 -11.13
N LEU A 531 36.72 19.89 -12.20
CA LEU A 531 37.06 20.79 -13.30
C LEU A 531 37.09 22.25 -12.86
N GLU A 532 36.24 22.66 -11.92
CA GLU A 532 36.27 24.00 -11.33
C GLU A 532 37.53 24.23 -10.50
N GLU A 533 37.92 23.26 -9.67
CA GLU A 533 39.19 23.29 -8.92
C GLU A 533 40.39 23.39 -9.87
N GLU A 534 40.45 22.53 -10.89
CA GLU A 534 41.50 22.57 -11.92
C GLU A 534 41.50 23.92 -12.66
N ASN A 535 40.34 24.49 -12.98
CA ASN A 535 40.25 25.80 -13.62
C ASN A 535 40.80 26.91 -12.71
N VAL A 536 40.49 26.86 -11.42
CA VAL A 536 41.02 27.79 -10.42
C VAL A 536 42.55 27.64 -10.30
N GLU A 537 43.05 26.41 -10.26
CA GLU A 537 44.50 26.14 -10.23
C GLU A 537 45.20 26.67 -11.49
N LEU A 538 44.66 26.38 -12.67
CA LEU A 538 45.21 26.86 -13.95
C LEU A 538 45.18 28.38 -14.04
N ARG A 539 44.09 29.03 -13.59
CA ARG A 539 44.02 30.50 -13.49
C ARG A 539 45.05 31.06 -12.51
N THR A 540 45.30 30.37 -11.41
CA THR A 540 46.30 30.77 -10.40
C THR A 540 47.71 30.65 -10.96
N ILE A 541 48.03 29.54 -11.64
CA ILE A 541 49.32 29.33 -12.31
C ILE A 541 49.52 30.35 -13.43
N LEU A 542 48.48 30.62 -14.23
CA LEU A 542 48.54 31.63 -15.29
C LEU A 542 48.75 33.03 -14.71
N LYS A 543 48.07 33.38 -13.60
CA LYS A 543 48.29 34.63 -12.87
C LYS A 543 49.76 34.72 -12.42
N GLN A 544 50.27 33.67 -11.78
CA GLN A 544 51.68 33.61 -11.34
C GLN A 544 52.67 33.75 -12.50
N TYR A 545 52.39 33.15 -13.66
CA TYR A 545 53.23 33.26 -14.85
C TYR A 545 53.22 34.69 -15.43
N LEU A 546 52.04 35.33 -15.50
CA LEU A 546 51.90 36.72 -15.94
C LEU A 546 52.58 37.69 -14.97
N ASP A 547 52.44 37.46 -13.67
CA ASP A 547 53.13 38.21 -12.60
C ASP A 547 54.66 38.01 -12.63
N GLY A 548 55.14 36.84 -13.10
CA GLY A 548 56.57 36.58 -13.29
C GLY A 548 57.18 37.27 -14.51
N ILE A 549 56.36 37.70 -15.49
CA ILE A 549 56.81 38.34 -16.75
C ILE A 549 56.55 39.86 -16.73
N SER A 550 55.47 40.29 -16.08
CA SER A 550 55.08 41.69 -15.95
C SER A 550 55.56 42.26 -14.62
N VAL A 551 56.06 43.50 -14.62
CA VAL A 551 56.44 44.19 -13.38
C VAL A 551 55.25 45.01 -12.89
N ASN A 552 54.43 44.42 -12.01
CA ASN A 552 53.28 45.08 -11.36
C ASN A 552 53.58 45.41 -9.88
N GLU A 553 52.83 46.35 -9.30
CA GLU A 553 53.01 46.78 -7.89
C GLU A 553 52.74 45.64 -6.89
N GLU A 554 51.71 44.80 -7.13
CA GLU A 554 51.45 43.57 -6.35
C GLU A 554 52.60 42.56 -6.41
N VAL A 555 53.32 42.52 -7.54
CA VAL A 555 54.51 41.68 -7.67
C VAL A 555 55.56 42.26 -6.76
N LEU A 556 55.98 43.52 -6.92
CA LEU A 556 57.05 44.15 -6.13
C LEU A 556 56.88 44.06 -4.59
N ASP A 557 55.64 44.04 -4.08
CA ASP A 557 55.33 43.86 -2.66
C ASP A 557 55.42 42.40 -2.17
N ALA A 558 55.29 41.42 -3.07
CA ALA A 558 55.43 39.99 -2.79
C ALA A 558 56.90 39.51 -2.82
N ASN A 559 57.16 38.28 -2.36
CA ASN A 559 58.51 37.68 -2.38
C ASN A 559 58.92 37.28 -3.81
N ASN A 560 59.71 38.11 -4.50
CA ASN A 560 60.13 37.84 -5.89
C ASN A 560 61.64 37.74 -6.08
N THR A 561 62.02 37.33 -7.29
CA THR A 561 63.41 37.27 -7.78
C THR A 561 63.92 38.60 -8.33
N LEU A 562 63.05 39.60 -8.51
CA LEU A 562 63.37 40.88 -9.17
C LEU A 562 64.12 41.88 -8.25
N LEU A 563 63.91 41.80 -6.93
CA LEU A 563 64.55 42.67 -5.93
C LEU A 563 65.42 41.82 -4.99
N ILE A 564 66.73 42.08 -4.99
CA ILE A 564 67.69 41.45 -4.09
C ILE A 564 67.97 42.41 -2.94
N VAL A 565 67.52 42.06 -1.74
CA VAL A 565 67.76 42.84 -0.51
C VAL A 565 68.78 42.09 0.34
N ASN A 566 69.87 42.74 0.76
CA ASN A 566 70.92 42.15 1.61
C ASN A 566 71.63 40.91 1.04
N ASN A 567 72.02 40.91 -0.24
CA ASN A 567 72.73 39.81 -0.92
C ASN A 567 72.02 38.44 -0.82
N LYS A 568 70.70 38.42 -0.55
CA LYS A 568 69.86 37.23 -0.56
C LYS A 568 68.63 37.53 -1.40
N THR A 569 68.34 36.67 -2.38
CA THR A 569 67.07 36.73 -3.10
C THR A 569 65.95 36.36 -2.13
N SER A 570 64.92 37.20 -2.00
CA SER A 570 63.73 36.90 -1.17
C SER A 570 62.82 35.85 -1.80
N ALA A 571 63.07 35.48 -3.06
CA ALA A 571 62.41 34.37 -3.72
C ALA A 571 62.72 33.04 -2.99
N PRO A 572 61.71 32.20 -2.72
CA PRO A 572 61.96 30.82 -2.36
C PRO A 572 62.51 30.10 -3.59
N LEU A 573 63.83 30.18 -3.79
CA LEU A 573 64.56 29.27 -4.67
C LEU A 573 64.37 27.88 -4.06
N ARG A 574 63.34 27.19 -4.54
CA ARG A 574 62.99 25.83 -4.14
C ARG A 574 64.25 25.00 -4.37
N GLY A 575 64.94 24.64 -3.29
CA GLY A 575 65.87 23.53 -3.33
C GLY A 575 65.13 22.38 -4.00
N VAL A 576 65.79 21.75 -4.98
CA VAL A 576 65.21 20.64 -5.74
C VAL A 576 64.47 19.75 -4.75
N PRO A 577 63.15 19.58 -4.88
CA PRO A 577 62.37 18.79 -3.95
C PRO A 577 63.02 17.42 -3.86
N VAL A 578 63.10 16.84 -2.66
CA VAL A 578 63.69 15.53 -2.38
C VAL A 578 62.83 14.37 -2.99
N GLY A 579 62.18 14.62 -4.12
CA GLY A 579 61.30 13.72 -4.86
C GLY A 579 61.38 13.86 -6.39
N ASP A 580 62.36 14.58 -6.98
CA ASP A 580 62.55 14.58 -8.45
C ASP A 580 62.97 13.17 -8.94
N ALA A 581 62.25 12.65 -9.94
CA ALA A 581 62.39 11.28 -10.45
C ALA A 581 63.79 10.95 -11.01
N ARG A 582 64.60 11.96 -11.32
CA ARG A 582 65.94 11.83 -11.92
C ARG A 582 67.05 11.47 -10.92
N VAL A 583 66.80 11.51 -9.60
CA VAL A 583 67.80 11.21 -8.54
C VAL A 583 67.45 9.93 -7.76
N ARG A 584 66.44 9.14 -8.19
CA ARG A 584 66.15 7.84 -7.57
C ARG A 584 67.27 6.83 -7.88
N GLY A 585 68.17 6.63 -6.92
CA GLY A 585 68.77 5.31 -6.70
C GLY A 585 67.67 4.27 -6.50
N ALA A 586 67.96 3.02 -6.86
CA ALA A 586 67.01 1.90 -6.88
C ALA A 586 66.02 1.93 -5.71
N ARG A 587 64.72 1.86 -6.04
CA ARG A 587 63.59 1.90 -5.09
C ARG A 587 63.77 0.81 -4.02
N PRO A 588 63.61 1.10 -2.72
CA PRO A 588 63.08 0.10 -1.79
C PRO A 588 61.61 -0.15 -2.14
N ASN A 589 61.19 -1.41 -2.04
CA ASN A 589 59.82 -1.82 -2.30
C ASN A 589 58.83 -1.10 -1.37
N VAL A 590 57.68 -0.81 -1.97
CA VAL A 590 56.40 -0.36 -1.42
C VAL A 590 56.28 -0.56 0.11
N VAL A 591 56.26 0.55 0.85
CA VAL A 591 55.72 0.56 2.22
C VAL A 591 54.21 0.69 2.10
N GLU A 592 53.52 -0.35 2.55
CA GLU A 592 52.06 -0.47 2.61
C GLU A 592 51.42 0.56 3.55
N ALA A 593 50.13 0.81 3.32
CA ALA A 593 49.24 1.74 4.04
C ALA A 593 49.10 1.53 5.57
N ALA A 594 49.87 0.62 6.18
CA ALA A 594 49.82 0.33 7.61
C ALA A 594 50.48 1.40 8.49
N GLU A 595 51.44 2.17 7.98
CA GLU A 595 52.10 3.23 8.77
C GLU A 595 51.26 4.50 8.94
N VAL A 596 50.32 4.77 8.03
CA VAL A 596 49.36 5.87 8.18
C VAL A 596 48.36 5.56 9.30
N SER A 597 48.01 4.30 9.52
CA SER A 597 47.10 3.90 10.62
C SER A 597 47.77 4.04 12.00
N ARG A 598 49.10 3.86 12.08
CA ARG A 598 49.89 4.04 13.32
C ARG A 598 50.08 5.50 13.73
N THR A 599 50.07 6.44 12.79
CA THR A 599 50.19 7.87 13.10
C THR A 599 48.88 8.47 13.62
N TYR A 600 47.73 8.00 13.13
CA TYR A 600 46.41 8.40 13.66
C TYR A 600 46.13 7.83 15.07
N THR A 601 46.53 6.59 15.36
CA THR A 601 46.35 6.01 16.72
C THR A 601 47.22 6.69 17.79
N ARG A 602 48.34 7.32 17.40
CA ARG A 602 49.22 8.03 18.35
C ARG A 602 48.76 9.46 18.67
N MET A 603 47.86 10.04 17.86
CA MET A 603 47.28 11.36 18.13
C MET A 603 46.00 11.31 18.98
N ALA A 604 45.32 10.16 19.07
CA ALA A 604 44.13 9.99 19.89
C ALA A 604 44.41 9.70 21.39
N THR A 605 45.67 9.69 21.81
CA THR A 605 46.10 9.38 23.20
C THR A 605 46.98 10.48 23.83
N LYS A 606 46.67 11.75 23.53
CA LYS A 606 47.17 12.90 24.31
C LYS A 606 46.06 13.85 24.68
#